data_AF-A0A7S0Z5X5-F1
#
_entry.id   AF-A0A7S0Z5X5-F1
#
_cell.length_a   1.000
_cell.length_b   1.000
_cell.length_c   1.000
_cell.angle_alpha   90.00
_cell.angle_beta   90.00
_cell.angle_gamma   90.00
#
_symmetry.space_group_name_H-M   'P 1'
#
loop_
_entity.id
_entity.type
_entity.pdbx_description
1 polymer ?
#
loop_
_entity_poly.entity_id
_entity_poly.type
_entity_poly.pdbx_seq_one_letter_code
_entity_poly.pdbx_strand_id
1 'polypeptide(L)'
;LVYDPRLLVYEYSQSIVLRKRQVELTRDFVNTAELGGGQCAQMLMGEGKTTVVCPLLGFLLAKKSSIVVQVVPHALLEFSRSTLRKSYSGMIRRSVVTLEFNRYTSLSDGAILAALRKAQENRAIVIASPTSIKSLALKFLEVCHLLDQSYIAELEAKAGSNIVTQGGDFIARVFGGAKSRSERVADAGGLSIEELNVLRSEAQCAAEIFEIFQTGTLILDEVDLILHPLKSELNWPMGRRVPLDFSQSASGNGLRWKLPYFILDAIFAVAHGSSTVSEAA
;
A
#
# COMPACT_ATOMS: atom_id res chain seq x y z
N LEU A 1 2.52 43.87 0.95
CA LEU A 1 2.90 42.68 0.14
C LEU A 1 4.05 41.99 0.86
N VAL A 2 3.77 40.94 1.65
CA VAL A 2 4.84 40.13 2.23
C VAL A 2 5.27 39.13 1.15
N TYR A 3 6.47 39.33 0.61
CA TYR A 3 7.06 38.46 -0.42
C TYR A 3 7.83 37.35 0.27
N ASP A 4 7.60 36.10 -0.09
CA ASP A 4 8.39 34.98 0.42
C ASP A 4 9.69 34.86 -0.41
N PRO A 5 10.88 35.11 0.17
CA PRO A 5 12.14 35.08 -0.57
C PRO A 5 12.44 33.71 -1.18
N ARG A 6 11.84 32.64 -0.63
CA ARG A 6 11.98 31.28 -1.17
C ARG A 6 11.39 31.15 -2.58
N LEU A 7 10.36 31.94 -2.90
CA LEU A 7 9.76 31.96 -4.24
C LEU A 7 10.72 32.59 -5.27
N LEU A 8 11.40 33.69 -4.92
CA LEU A 8 12.41 34.33 -5.79
C LEU A 8 13.58 33.39 -6.06
N VAL A 9 14.05 32.70 -5.02
CA VAL A 9 15.13 31.71 -5.12
C VAL A 9 14.75 30.59 -6.09
N TYR A 10 13.49 30.15 -6.05
CA TYR A 10 12.99 29.13 -6.96
C TYR A 10 12.87 29.62 -8.40
N GLU A 11 12.31 30.83 -8.61
CA GLU A 11 12.24 31.50 -9.92
C GLU A 11 13.61 31.63 -10.57
N TYR A 12 14.59 32.13 -9.80
CA TYR A 12 15.97 32.24 -10.24
C TYR A 12 16.60 30.87 -10.53
N SER A 13 16.41 29.88 -9.65
CA SER A 13 17.02 28.55 -9.82
C SER A 13 16.47 27.79 -11.03
N GLN A 14 15.22 28.02 -11.42
CA GLN A 14 14.59 27.36 -12.57
C GLN A 14 14.59 28.22 -13.83
N SER A 15 15.06 29.47 -13.77
CA SER A 15 14.96 30.46 -14.84
C SER A 15 13.52 30.62 -15.37
N ILE A 16 12.56 30.70 -14.45
CA ILE A 16 11.13 30.88 -14.76
C ILE A 16 10.54 32.05 -13.96
N VAL A 17 9.39 32.57 -14.42
CA VAL A 17 8.53 33.46 -13.64
C VAL A 17 7.29 32.69 -13.22
N LEU A 18 7.00 32.66 -11.91
CA LEU A 18 5.85 31.96 -11.37
C LEU A 18 4.56 32.69 -11.74
N ARG A 19 3.55 31.95 -12.20
CA ARG A 19 2.24 32.50 -12.49
C ARG A 19 1.53 32.84 -11.19
N LYS A 20 0.73 33.92 -11.18
CA LYS A 20 -0.08 34.34 -10.03
C LYS A 20 -0.85 33.17 -9.40
N ARG A 21 -1.51 32.34 -10.22
CA ARG A 21 -2.25 31.16 -9.77
C ARG A 21 -1.37 30.11 -9.08
N GLN A 22 -0.15 29.89 -9.55
CA GLN A 22 0.80 28.95 -8.93
C GLN A 22 1.20 29.46 -7.54
N VAL A 23 1.50 30.76 -7.42
CA VAL A 23 1.86 31.39 -6.14
C VAL A 23 0.74 31.32 -5.13
N GLU A 24 -0.49 31.65 -5.54
CA GLU A 24 -1.69 31.58 -4.69
C GLU A 24 -1.93 30.14 -4.20
N LEU A 25 -1.94 29.17 -5.12
CA LEU A 25 -2.13 27.76 -4.77
C LEU A 25 -1.06 27.25 -3.83
N THR A 26 0.22 27.53 -4.10
CA THR A 26 1.32 27.11 -3.24
C THR A 26 1.20 27.72 -1.84
N ARG A 27 0.80 29.00 -1.74
CA ARG A 27 0.58 29.65 -0.44
C ARG A 27 -0.55 28.99 0.33
N ASP A 28 -1.67 28.70 -0.32
CA ASP A 28 -2.82 28.04 0.30
C ASP A 28 -2.45 26.64 0.82
N PHE A 29 -1.73 25.86 0.00
CA PHE A 29 -1.24 24.54 0.38
C PHE A 29 -0.26 24.59 1.56
N VAL A 30 0.68 25.55 1.56
CA VAL A 30 1.64 25.69 2.67
C VAL A 30 0.93 26.06 3.96
N ASN A 31 0.01 27.03 3.92
CA ASN A 31 -0.78 27.43 5.09
C ASN A 31 -1.60 26.25 5.63
N THR A 32 -2.27 25.49 4.75
CA THR A 32 -3.08 24.34 5.14
C THR A 32 -2.21 23.23 5.74
N ALA A 33 -1.04 22.97 5.17
CA ALA A 33 -0.10 21.97 5.68
C ALA A 33 0.46 22.36 7.06
N GLU A 34 0.74 23.64 7.31
CA GLU A 34 1.20 24.11 8.62
C GLU A 34 0.11 24.05 9.70
N LEU A 35 -1.16 24.09 9.31
CA LEU A 35 -2.30 23.85 10.19
C LEU A 35 -2.63 22.36 10.38
N GLY A 36 -1.91 21.45 9.71
CA GLY A 36 -2.17 20.01 9.76
C GLY A 36 -3.39 19.54 8.95
N GLY A 37 -3.89 20.38 8.04
CA GLY A 37 -5.03 20.06 7.18
C GLY A 37 -4.63 19.42 5.84
N GLY A 38 -5.63 18.89 5.14
CA GLY A 38 -5.50 18.44 3.74
C GLY A 38 -6.26 19.38 2.80
N GLN A 39 -5.67 19.66 1.63
CA GLN A 39 -6.33 20.42 0.56
C GLN A 39 -6.17 19.68 -0.76
N CYS A 40 -7.15 19.82 -1.64
CA CYS A 40 -7.08 19.38 -3.02
C CYS A 40 -7.41 20.57 -3.92
N ALA A 41 -6.64 20.74 -5.00
CA ALA A 41 -6.88 21.81 -5.96
C ALA A 41 -6.78 21.26 -7.38
N GLN A 42 -7.73 21.68 -8.23
CA GLN A 42 -7.70 21.37 -9.65
C GLN A 42 -6.92 22.45 -10.40
N MET A 43 -6.02 22.00 -11.27
CA MET A 43 -5.31 22.83 -12.25
C MET A 43 -5.53 22.26 -13.65
N LEU A 44 -5.53 23.11 -14.66
CA LEU A 44 -5.61 22.66 -16.05
C LEU A 44 -4.35 21.88 -16.43
N MET A 45 -4.47 21.02 -17.45
CA MET A 45 -3.33 20.29 -17.99
C MET A 45 -2.33 21.30 -18.59
N GLY A 46 -1.04 21.12 -18.32
CA GLY A 46 0.01 22.04 -18.79
C GLY A 46 0.23 23.29 -17.93
N GLU A 47 -0.48 23.49 -16.83
CA GLU A 47 -0.23 24.62 -15.91
C GLU A 47 1.00 24.45 -15.00
N GLY A 48 1.73 23.34 -15.15
CA GLY A 48 2.94 23.07 -14.41
C GLY A 48 2.72 22.48 -13.01
N LYS A 49 1.70 21.62 -12.84
CA LYS A 49 1.47 20.85 -11.60
C LYS A 49 2.75 20.09 -11.19
N THR A 50 3.11 19.10 -11.97
CA THR A 50 4.26 18.21 -11.73
C THR A 50 5.60 18.93 -11.91
N THR A 51 5.68 19.92 -12.81
CA THR A 51 6.95 20.57 -13.18
C THR A 51 7.31 21.79 -12.36
N VAL A 52 6.33 22.48 -11.75
CA VAL A 52 6.55 23.72 -11.00
C VAL A 52 5.98 23.63 -9.60
N VAL A 53 4.70 23.29 -9.45
CA VAL A 53 4.01 23.34 -8.15
C VAL A 53 4.48 22.25 -7.20
N CYS A 54 4.56 20.99 -7.64
CA CYS A 54 5.02 19.88 -6.79
C CYS A 54 6.48 20.08 -6.32
N PRO A 55 7.46 20.43 -7.18
CA PRO A 55 8.81 20.68 -6.71
C PRO A 55 8.92 21.96 -5.85
N LEU A 56 8.11 22.98 -6.11
CA LEU A 56 8.06 24.17 -5.26
C LEU A 56 7.51 23.83 -3.87
N LEU A 57 6.43 23.07 -3.78
CA LEU A 57 5.87 22.58 -2.50
C LEU A 57 6.89 21.74 -1.75
N GLY A 58 7.55 20.79 -2.42
CA GLY A 58 8.63 20.00 -1.82
C GLY A 58 9.74 20.89 -1.25
N PHE A 59 10.13 21.95 -1.96
CA PHE A 59 11.14 22.90 -1.51
C PHE A 59 10.70 23.68 -0.26
N LEU A 60 9.46 24.15 -0.22
CA LEU A 60 8.93 24.97 0.88
C LEU A 60 8.61 24.14 2.14
N LEU A 61 8.12 22.92 1.96
CA LEU A 61 7.60 22.07 3.05
C LEU A 61 8.68 21.19 3.69
N ALA A 62 9.72 20.77 2.96
CA ALA A 62 10.71 19.87 3.58
C ALA A 62 11.60 20.64 4.57
N LYS A 63 11.40 20.31 5.85
CA LYS A 63 12.09 20.81 7.04
C LYS A 63 12.96 19.67 7.60
N LYS A 64 13.87 19.97 8.54
CA LYS A 64 14.67 18.91 9.19
C LYS A 64 13.82 18.00 10.10
N SER A 65 12.69 18.50 10.57
CA SER A 65 11.77 17.80 11.47
C SER A 65 10.70 16.97 10.73
N SER A 66 10.37 17.31 9.49
CA SER A 66 9.28 16.67 8.73
C SER A 66 9.76 16.24 7.36
N ILE A 67 9.44 15.01 6.98
CA ILE A 67 9.73 14.48 5.66
C ILE A 67 8.65 14.92 4.66
N VAL A 68 9.01 15.10 3.40
CA VAL A 68 8.02 15.29 2.32
C VAL A 68 8.01 14.06 1.43
N VAL A 69 6.84 13.46 1.28
CA VAL A 69 6.60 12.32 0.41
C VAL A 69 5.72 12.77 -0.74
N GLN A 70 6.20 12.64 -1.97
CA GLN A 70 5.41 12.85 -3.18
C GLN A 70 4.98 11.50 -3.74
N VAL A 71 3.68 11.26 -3.77
CA VAL A 71 3.10 10.06 -4.39
C VAL A 71 2.56 10.43 -5.76
N VAL A 72 3.00 9.67 -6.76
CA VAL A 72 2.60 9.85 -8.16
C VAL A 72 2.17 8.51 -8.76
N PRO A 73 1.28 8.49 -9.76
CA PRO A 73 0.95 7.26 -10.48
C PRO A 73 2.21 6.57 -11.01
N HIS A 74 2.20 5.23 -11.05
CA HIS A 74 3.39 4.45 -11.46
C HIS A 74 3.92 4.86 -12.84
N ALA A 75 3.03 5.13 -13.80
CA ALA A 75 3.38 5.60 -15.14
C ALA A 75 4.11 6.97 -15.16
N LEU A 76 3.91 7.80 -14.13
CA LEU A 76 4.51 9.12 -14.00
C LEU A 76 5.73 9.13 -13.05
N LEU A 77 6.11 8.00 -12.47
CA LEU A 77 7.17 7.93 -11.46
C LEU A 77 8.51 8.40 -12.00
N GLU A 78 8.93 7.89 -13.17
CA GLU A 78 10.21 8.24 -13.78
C GLU A 78 10.23 9.71 -14.24
N PHE A 79 9.15 10.16 -14.84
CA PHE A 79 8.99 11.55 -15.28
C PHE A 79 9.03 12.53 -14.09
N SER A 80 8.29 12.23 -13.02
CA SER A 80 8.25 13.08 -11.82
C SER A 80 9.60 13.08 -11.10
N ARG A 81 10.27 11.92 -11.03
CA ARG A 81 11.62 11.80 -10.46
C ARG A 81 12.65 12.62 -11.22
N SER A 82 12.68 12.53 -12.54
CA SER A 82 13.61 13.30 -13.37
C SER A 82 13.34 14.80 -13.28
N THR A 83 12.08 15.21 -13.21
CA THR A 83 11.65 16.59 -12.99
C THR A 83 12.13 17.13 -11.64
N LEU A 84 11.89 16.42 -10.54
CA LEU A 84 12.39 16.81 -9.21
C LEU A 84 13.91 16.90 -9.18
N ARG A 85 14.61 15.91 -9.75
CA ARG A 85 16.08 15.91 -9.80
C ARG A 85 16.62 17.12 -10.58
N LYS A 86 16.00 17.46 -11.71
CA LYS A 86 16.36 18.65 -12.49
C LYS A 86 16.09 19.94 -11.70
N SER A 87 14.98 20.00 -10.97
CA SER A 87 14.67 21.17 -10.15
C SER A 87 15.64 21.36 -8.99
N TYR A 88 16.19 20.28 -8.44
CA TYR A 88 17.11 20.32 -7.29
C TYR A 88 18.60 20.08 -7.61
N SER A 89 18.98 20.02 -8.89
CA SER A 89 20.39 19.89 -9.30
C SER A 89 21.12 21.22 -9.39
N GLY A 90 20.39 22.34 -9.46
CA GLY A 90 20.93 23.67 -9.64
C GLY A 90 21.35 24.35 -8.32
N MET A 91 20.86 25.56 -8.10
CA MET A 91 21.17 26.34 -6.89
C MET A 91 20.53 25.73 -5.63
N ILE A 92 19.31 25.22 -5.76
CA ILE A 92 18.60 24.53 -4.68
C ILE A 92 19.11 23.09 -4.62
N ARG A 93 20.04 22.77 -3.71
CA ARG A 93 20.55 21.39 -3.57
C ARG A 93 19.71 20.57 -2.62
N ARG A 94 18.93 19.63 -3.16
CA ARG A 94 18.20 18.60 -2.41
C ARG A 94 18.28 17.26 -3.13
N SER A 95 18.42 16.18 -2.37
CA SER A 95 18.37 14.83 -2.94
C SER A 95 16.92 14.38 -3.15
N VAL A 96 16.73 13.52 -4.15
CA VAL A 96 15.44 12.86 -4.44
C VAL A 96 15.63 11.37 -4.23
N VAL A 97 14.91 10.81 -3.27
CA VAL A 97 14.99 9.39 -2.89
C VAL A 97 13.74 8.69 -3.39
N THR A 98 13.88 7.58 -4.10
CA THR A 98 12.73 6.77 -4.54
C THR A 98 12.46 5.69 -3.51
N LEU A 99 11.23 5.64 -3.00
CA LEU A 99 10.76 4.57 -2.12
C LEU A 99 10.14 3.47 -2.97
N GLU A 100 10.90 2.41 -3.19
CA GLU A 100 10.44 1.18 -3.83
C GLU A 100 10.18 0.14 -2.75
N PHE A 101 8.93 -0.27 -2.61
CA PHE A 101 8.53 -1.27 -1.64
C PHE A 101 7.52 -2.22 -2.27
N ASN A 102 7.76 -3.52 -2.13
CA ASN A 102 6.84 -4.55 -2.58
C ASN A 102 6.62 -5.59 -1.47
N ARG A 103 5.67 -6.50 -1.67
CA ARG A 103 5.31 -7.53 -0.69
C ARG A 103 6.45 -8.48 -0.30
N TYR A 104 7.51 -8.55 -1.09
CA TYR A 104 8.67 -9.42 -0.87
C TYR A 104 9.85 -8.68 -0.25
N THR A 105 9.76 -7.35 -0.11
CA THR A 105 10.79 -6.55 0.53
C THR A 105 10.79 -6.82 2.04
N SER A 106 11.92 -7.29 2.56
CA SER A 106 12.13 -7.47 4.00
C SER A 106 12.37 -6.13 4.69
N LEU A 107 11.85 -5.98 5.90
CA LEU A 107 12.14 -4.82 6.76
C LEU A 107 13.17 -5.14 7.86
N SER A 108 13.63 -6.40 7.92
CA SER A 108 14.57 -6.90 8.94
C SER A 108 15.87 -6.10 9.01
N ASP A 109 16.35 -5.64 7.85
CA ASP A 109 17.69 -5.07 7.71
C ASP A 109 17.73 -3.59 8.09
N GLY A 110 16.57 -2.96 8.33
CA GLY A 110 16.46 -1.54 8.69
C GLY A 110 16.93 -0.56 7.60
N ALA A 111 17.32 -1.05 6.41
CA ALA A 111 17.89 -0.21 5.35
C ALA A 111 16.94 0.89 4.88
N ILE A 112 15.65 0.59 4.74
CA ILE A 112 14.62 1.55 4.33
C ILE A 112 14.43 2.63 5.39
N LEU A 113 14.33 2.23 6.67
CA LEU A 113 14.24 3.15 7.79
C LEU A 113 15.45 4.08 7.85
N ALA A 114 16.66 3.53 7.73
CA ALA A 114 17.89 4.32 7.69
C ALA A 114 17.93 5.29 6.50
N ALA A 115 17.49 4.86 5.32
CA ALA A 115 17.38 5.70 4.14
C ALA A 115 16.37 6.85 4.33
N LEU A 116 15.22 6.58 4.97
CA LEU A 116 14.20 7.59 5.28
C LEU A 116 14.66 8.59 6.34
N ARG A 117 15.34 8.15 7.40
CA ARG A 117 15.98 9.04 8.39
C ARG A 117 17.01 9.95 7.75
N LYS A 118 17.90 9.38 6.93
CA LYS A 118 18.89 10.15 6.17
C LYS A 118 18.22 11.11 5.19
N ALA A 119 17.10 10.72 4.57
CA ALA A 119 16.32 11.59 3.70
C ALA A 119 15.74 12.79 4.49
N GLN A 120 15.17 12.56 5.66
CA GLN A 120 14.62 13.59 6.54
C GLN A 120 15.72 14.60 6.98
N GLU A 121 16.85 14.11 7.49
CA GLU A 121 17.98 14.95 7.92
C GLU A 121 18.49 15.86 6.80
N ASN A 122 18.57 15.32 5.58
CA ASN A 122 19.03 16.04 4.40
C ASN A 122 17.94 16.89 3.72
N ARG A 123 16.71 16.91 4.26
CA ARG A 123 15.54 17.56 3.65
C ARG A 123 15.31 17.10 2.21
N ALA A 124 15.59 15.83 1.97
CA ALA A 124 15.36 15.15 0.71
C ALA A 124 13.87 14.98 0.48
N ILE A 125 13.49 14.84 -0.78
CA ILE A 125 12.11 14.53 -1.16
C ILE A 125 12.03 13.05 -1.51
N VAL A 126 11.10 12.38 -0.84
CA VAL A 126 10.83 10.96 -1.10
C VAL A 126 9.76 10.89 -2.17
N ILE A 127 10.04 10.21 -3.28
CA ILE A 127 9.04 9.92 -4.30
C ILE A 127 8.63 8.45 -4.22
N ALA A 128 7.32 8.18 -4.24
CA ALA A 128 6.78 6.82 -4.13
C ALA A 128 5.62 6.61 -5.09
N SER A 129 5.35 5.35 -5.43
CA SER A 129 4.08 4.97 -6.04
C SER A 129 3.04 4.68 -4.96
N PRO A 130 1.73 4.77 -5.27
CA PRO A 130 0.67 4.34 -4.36
C PRO A 130 0.87 2.87 -3.93
N THR A 131 1.40 2.04 -4.82
CA THR A 131 1.67 0.63 -4.55
C THR A 131 2.75 0.44 -3.50
N SER A 132 3.82 1.24 -3.49
CA SER A 132 4.86 1.17 -2.44
C SER A 132 4.31 1.51 -1.06
N ILE A 133 3.56 2.62 -0.97
CA ILE A 133 2.98 3.08 0.31
C ILE A 133 1.99 2.05 0.86
N LYS A 134 1.10 1.53 0.01
CA LYS A 134 0.15 0.50 0.40
C LYS A 134 0.86 -0.80 0.78
N SER A 135 1.84 -1.25 0.00
CA SER A 135 2.57 -2.50 0.29
C SER A 135 3.28 -2.44 1.64
N LEU A 136 3.81 -1.27 2.03
CA LEU A 136 4.41 -1.05 3.34
C LEU A 136 3.37 -1.18 4.48
N ALA A 137 2.20 -0.57 4.32
CA ALA A 137 1.10 -0.70 5.29
C ALA A 137 0.62 -2.15 5.42
N LEU A 138 0.53 -2.87 4.30
CA LEU A 138 0.14 -4.27 4.30
C LEU A 138 1.18 -5.16 4.95
N LYS A 139 2.47 -4.91 4.71
CA LYS A 139 3.54 -5.66 5.35
C LYS A 139 3.47 -5.49 6.88
N PHE A 140 3.23 -4.28 7.38
CA PHE A 140 3.04 -4.04 8.81
C PHE A 140 1.86 -4.83 9.38
N LEU A 141 0.69 -4.75 8.73
CA LEU A 141 -0.50 -5.49 9.13
C LEU A 141 -0.30 -7.02 9.07
N GLU A 142 0.37 -7.52 8.03
CA GLU A 142 0.70 -8.94 7.89
C GLU A 142 1.59 -9.41 9.04
N VAL A 143 2.63 -8.64 9.37
CA VAL A 143 3.54 -8.95 10.49
C VAL A 143 2.78 -8.97 11.81
N CYS A 144 1.95 -7.95 12.09
CA CYS A 144 1.10 -7.92 13.29
C CYS A 144 0.16 -9.14 13.37
N HIS A 145 -0.47 -9.51 12.26
CA HIS A 145 -1.36 -10.66 12.18
C HIS A 145 -0.64 -11.98 12.43
N LEU A 146 0.56 -12.17 11.88
CA LEU A 146 1.36 -13.37 12.10
C LEU A 146 1.83 -13.49 13.56
N LEU A 147 2.22 -12.37 14.17
CA LEU A 147 2.57 -12.33 15.59
C LEU A 147 1.37 -12.69 16.48
N ASP A 148 0.19 -12.12 16.20
CA ASP A 148 -1.04 -12.42 16.95
C ASP A 148 -1.45 -13.90 16.83
N GLN A 149 -1.39 -14.46 15.62
CA GLN A 149 -1.71 -15.87 15.40
C GLN A 149 -0.73 -16.83 16.08
N SER A 150 0.56 -16.49 16.09
CA SER A 150 1.54 -17.29 16.82
C SER A 150 1.28 -17.28 18.33
N TYR A 151 0.86 -16.13 18.87
CA TYR A 151 0.49 -16.00 20.27
C TYR A 151 -0.76 -16.82 20.62
N ILE A 152 -1.78 -16.78 19.78
CA ILE A 152 -3.00 -17.60 19.95
C ILE A 152 -2.67 -19.08 19.88
N ALA A 153 -1.88 -19.52 18.90
CA ALA A 153 -1.49 -20.92 18.74
C ALA A 153 -0.70 -21.45 19.96
N GLU A 154 0.19 -20.64 20.54
CA GLU A 154 0.88 -20.99 21.78
C GLU A 154 -0.08 -21.13 22.98
N LEU A 155 -1.09 -20.26 23.08
CA LEU A 155 -2.09 -20.32 24.14
C LEU A 155 -2.98 -21.56 23.99
N GLU A 156 -3.41 -21.88 22.77
CA GLU A 156 -4.17 -23.09 22.46
C GLU A 156 -3.35 -24.35 22.75
N ALA A 157 -2.06 -24.37 22.42
CA ALA A 157 -1.16 -25.47 22.76
C ALA A 157 -1.01 -25.67 24.28
N LYS A 158 -0.96 -24.58 25.05
CA LYS A 158 -0.88 -24.61 26.53
C LYS A 158 -2.22 -24.98 27.18
N ALA A 159 -3.34 -24.58 26.60
CA ALA A 159 -4.68 -24.91 27.07
C ALA A 159 -5.13 -26.33 26.66
N GLY A 160 -4.56 -26.86 25.56
CA GLY A 160 -4.95 -28.10 24.89
C GLY A 160 -4.21 -29.36 25.34
N SER A 161 -3.88 -29.50 26.63
CA SER A 161 -3.40 -30.78 27.18
C SER A 161 -4.51 -31.82 27.39
N ASN A 162 -5.69 -31.65 26.77
CA ASN A 162 -6.79 -32.63 26.71
C ASN A 162 -7.77 -32.23 25.61
N ILE A 163 -7.60 -32.74 24.38
CA ILE A 163 -8.67 -33.35 23.58
C ILE A 163 -8.08 -33.88 22.27
N VAL A 164 -8.35 -35.16 22.06
CA VAL A 164 -8.00 -36.01 20.93
C VAL A 164 -8.66 -35.52 19.65
N THR A 165 -7.88 -35.23 18.60
CA THR A 165 -8.34 -35.23 17.20
C THR A 165 -7.21 -35.61 16.24
N GLN A 166 -6.63 -36.80 16.39
CA GLN A 166 -5.68 -37.36 15.41
C GLN A 166 -6.34 -37.97 14.15
N GLY A 167 -7.68 -38.09 14.10
CA GLY A 167 -8.36 -38.85 13.02
C GLY A 167 -8.87 -38.06 11.81
N GLY A 168 -9.19 -36.76 11.97
CA GLY A 168 -9.82 -35.97 10.89
C GLY A 168 -8.83 -35.16 10.03
N ASP A 169 -7.61 -34.96 10.52
CA ASP A 169 -6.68 -33.97 9.97
C ASP A 169 -5.91 -34.47 8.74
N PHE A 170 -5.81 -35.80 8.56
CA PHE A 170 -5.10 -36.40 7.44
C PHE A 170 -5.83 -36.21 6.09
N ILE A 171 -7.16 -36.32 6.09
CA ILE A 171 -7.98 -36.16 4.86
C ILE A 171 -7.97 -34.70 4.37
N ALA A 172 -7.97 -33.73 5.30
CA ALA A 172 -7.87 -32.31 4.97
C ALA A 172 -6.47 -31.90 4.45
N ARG A 173 -5.40 -32.56 4.92
CA ARG A 173 -4.02 -32.32 4.44
C ARG A 173 -3.78 -32.82 3.00
N VAL A 174 -4.48 -33.87 2.57
CA VAL A 174 -4.30 -34.46 1.23
C VAL A 174 -5.18 -33.77 0.17
N PHE A 175 -6.33 -33.20 0.55
CA PHE A 175 -7.27 -32.54 -0.38
C PHE A 175 -7.35 -31.00 -0.25
N GLY A 176 -6.58 -30.39 0.64
CA GLY A 176 -6.61 -28.95 0.90
C GLY A 176 -5.78 -28.15 -0.12
N GLY A 177 -6.42 -27.23 -0.84
CA GLY A 177 -5.74 -26.24 -1.69
C GLY A 177 -4.72 -25.38 -0.92
N ALA A 178 -3.96 -24.56 -1.64
CA ALA A 178 -2.87 -23.76 -1.08
C ALA A 178 -3.27 -22.99 0.20
N LYS A 179 -2.81 -23.48 1.35
CA LYS A 179 -3.04 -22.90 2.68
C LYS A 179 -2.39 -21.52 2.80
N SER A 180 -3.08 -20.62 3.50
CA SER A 180 -2.54 -19.29 3.79
C SER A 180 -1.32 -19.38 4.71
N ARG A 181 -0.42 -18.38 4.67
CA ARG A 181 0.77 -18.36 5.56
C ARG A 181 0.35 -18.39 7.02
N SER A 182 -0.73 -17.69 7.34
CA SER A 182 -1.39 -17.66 8.65
C SER A 182 -1.88 -19.03 9.12
N GLU A 183 -2.58 -19.77 8.26
CA GLU A 183 -3.08 -21.12 8.56
C GLU A 183 -1.91 -22.08 8.88
N ARG A 184 -0.81 -21.99 8.13
CA ARG A 184 0.38 -22.82 8.41
C ARG A 184 1.02 -22.51 9.76
N VAL A 185 0.98 -21.26 10.21
CA VAL A 185 1.50 -20.85 11.52
C VAL A 185 0.62 -21.40 12.64
N ALA A 186 -0.70 -21.32 12.50
CA ALA A 186 -1.64 -21.91 13.45
C ALA A 186 -1.48 -23.46 13.52
N ASP A 187 -1.42 -24.12 12.36
CA ASP A 187 -1.26 -25.59 12.27
C ASP A 187 0.08 -26.08 12.85
N ALA A 188 1.14 -25.27 12.76
CA ALA A 188 2.46 -25.59 13.29
C ALA A 188 2.57 -25.39 14.82
N GLY A 189 1.51 -24.91 15.49
CA GLY A 189 1.53 -24.61 16.92
C GLY A 189 2.29 -23.32 17.27
N GLY A 190 2.48 -22.43 16.29
CA GLY A 190 3.21 -21.18 16.44
C GLY A 190 4.46 -21.08 15.56
N LEU A 191 5.12 -19.93 15.63
CA LEU A 191 6.37 -19.65 14.94
C LEU A 191 7.57 -19.99 15.84
N SER A 192 8.72 -20.28 15.25
CA SER A 192 9.95 -20.43 16.02
C SER A 192 10.37 -19.11 16.68
N ILE A 193 11.13 -19.18 17.77
CA ILE A 193 11.62 -18.00 18.50
C ILE A 193 12.43 -17.07 17.58
N GLU A 194 13.22 -17.63 16.67
CA GLU A 194 14.00 -16.88 15.70
C GLU A 194 13.10 -16.10 14.73
N GLU A 195 12.08 -16.76 14.17
CA GLU A 195 11.11 -16.11 13.27
C GLU A 195 10.29 -15.04 14.00
N LEU A 196 9.91 -15.27 15.26
CA LEU A 196 9.24 -14.26 16.09
C LEU A 196 10.10 -13.02 16.29
N ASN A 197 11.39 -13.20 16.55
CA ASN A 197 12.32 -12.08 16.72
C ASN A 197 12.48 -11.28 15.41
N VAL A 198 12.54 -11.95 14.26
CA VAL A 198 12.58 -11.28 12.95
C VAL A 198 11.29 -10.52 12.67
N LEU A 199 10.12 -11.12 12.92
CA LEU A 199 8.85 -10.42 12.74
C LEU A 199 8.70 -9.22 13.68
N ARG A 200 9.17 -9.34 14.93
CA ARG A 200 9.17 -8.21 15.87
C ARG A 200 10.08 -7.07 15.39
N SER A 201 11.26 -7.38 14.85
CA SER A 201 12.14 -6.35 14.29
C SER A 201 11.55 -5.70 13.03
N GLU A 202 10.90 -6.47 12.16
CA GLU A 202 10.14 -5.94 11.02
C GLU A 202 8.99 -5.03 11.48
N ALA A 203 8.23 -5.42 12.51
CA ALA A 203 7.14 -4.64 13.06
C ALA A 203 7.63 -3.31 13.64
N GLN A 204 8.71 -3.34 14.41
CA GLN A 204 9.32 -2.15 14.99
C GLN A 204 9.83 -1.21 13.90
N CYS A 205 10.55 -1.74 12.89
CA CYS A 205 11.03 -0.97 11.75
C CYS A 205 9.87 -0.29 11.00
N ALA A 206 8.79 -1.02 10.73
CA ALA A 206 7.60 -0.47 10.08
C ALA A 206 6.92 0.61 10.93
N ALA A 207 6.77 0.39 12.24
CA ALA A 207 6.18 1.36 13.16
C ALA A 207 6.96 2.69 13.15
N GLU A 208 8.29 2.62 13.24
CA GLU A 208 9.16 3.80 13.17
C GLU A 208 9.04 4.54 11.82
N ILE A 209 8.86 3.81 10.71
CA ILE A 209 8.58 4.44 9.41
C ILE A 209 7.25 5.18 9.43
N PHE A 210 6.20 4.60 10.03
CA PHE A 210 4.91 5.27 10.15
C PHE A 210 4.95 6.50 11.04
N GLU A 211 5.73 6.50 12.12
CA GLU A 211 5.97 7.70 12.94
C GLU A 211 6.62 8.83 12.13
N ILE A 212 7.61 8.51 11.29
CA ILE A 212 8.22 9.49 10.37
C ILE A 212 7.16 10.04 9.39
N PHE A 213 6.26 9.19 8.88
CA PHE A 213 5.21 9.63 7.96
C PHE A 213 4.11 10.45 8.63
N GLN A 214 3.74 10.14 9.88
CA GLN A 214 2.74 10.91 10.65
C GLN A 214 3.15 12.36 10.89
N THR A 215 4.46 12.62 10.99
CA THR A 215 5.01 13.98 11.13
C THR A 215 5.33 14.64 9.78
N GLY A 216 5.21 13.90 8.68
CA GLY A 216 5.55 14.34 7.34
C GLY A 216 4.40 15.05 6.61
N THR A 217 4.70 15.56 5.42
CA THR A 217 3.70 16.11 4.50
C THR A 217 3.63 15.27 3.24
N LEU A 218 2.41 14.89 2.86
CA LEU A 218 2.11 14.10 1.67
C LEU A 218 1.67 15.01 0.52
N ILE A 219 2.36 14.94 -0.61
CA ILE A 219 1.95 15.57 -1.87
C ILE A 219 1.43 14.48 -2.78
N LEU A 220 0.19 14.60 -3.23
CA LEU A 220 -0.44 13.68 -4.18
C LEU A 220 -0.55 14.33 -5.55
N ASP A 221 0.03 13.73 -6.57
CA ASP A 221 -0.16 14.14 -7.97
C ASP A 221 -1.18 13.22 -8.65
N GLU A 222 -2.04 13.75 -9.53
CA GLU A 222 -3.15 12.98 -10.14
C GLU A 222 -4.01 12.25 -9.08
N VAL A 223 -4.53 13.02 -8.12
CA VAL A 223 -5.34 12.53 -6.97
C VAL A 223 -6.54 11.71 -7.42
N ASP A 224 -7.18 12.12 -8.51
CA ASP A 224 -8.30 11.43 -9.14
C ASP A 224 -7.94 10.01 -9.60
N LEU A 225 -6.71 9.80 -10.07
CA LEU A 225 -6.21 8.48 -10.42
C LEU A 225 -5.76 7.68 -9.19
N ILE A 226 -5.04 8.31 -8.26
CA ILE A 226 -4.50 7.64 -7.06
C ILE A 226 -5.60 7.16 -6.12
N LEU A 227 -6.61 8.00 -5.89
CA LEU A 227 -7.70 7.73 -4.95
C LEU A 227 -8.95 7.17 -5.64
N HIS A 228 -8.85 6.74 -6.91
CA HIS A 228 -9.98 6.20 -7.65
C HIS A 228 -10.53 4.94 -6.94
N PRO A 229 -11.80 4.92 -6.50
CA PRO A 229 -12.32 3.85 -5.62
C PRO A 229 -12.30 2.46 -6.26
N LEU A 230 -12.43 2.37 -7.59
CA LEU A 230 -12.42 1.08 -8.32
C LEU A 230 -11.01 0.61 -8.75
N LYS A 231 -9.99 1.48 -8.74
CA LYS A 231 -8.62 1.13 -9.16
C LYS A 231 -7.66 1.08 -7.98
N SER A 232 -7.94 1.90 -6.97
CA SER A 232 -7.33 1.82 -5.66
C SER A 232 -7.85 0.52 -5.04
N GLU A 233 -7.16 -0.60 -5.29
CA GLU A 233 -7.45 -1.84 -4.58
C GLU A 233 -7.30 -1.56 -3.09
N LEU A 234 -8.45 -1.60 -2.39
CA LEU A 234 -8.59 -1.45 -0.95
C LEU A 234 -9.16 -2.72 -0.29
N ASN A 235 -9.02 -3.87 -0.97
CA ASN A 235 -9.48 -5.15 -0.45
C ASN A 235 -8.27 -6.06 -0.26
N TRP A 236 -7.97 -6.39 0.99
CA TRP A 236 -6.82 -7.22 1.35
C TRP A 236 -7.29 -8.41 2.18
N PRO A 237 -7.65 -9.52 1.52
CA PRO A 237 -8.09 -10.70 2.25
C PRO A 237 -6.92 -11.23 3.09
N MET A 238 -7.05 -11.13 4.41
CA MET A 238 -6.16 -11.75 5.39
C MET A 238 -6.85 -12.94 6.05
N GLY A 239 -6.04 -13.85 6.59
CA GLY A 239 -6.55 -15.02 7.31
C GLY A 239 -6.94 -16.19 6.42
N ARG A 240 -7.86 -17.00 6.94
CA ARG A 240 -8.23 -18.29 6.34
C ARG A 240 -8.98 -18.08 5.03
N ARG A 241 -8.64 -18.84 4.00
CA ARG A 241 -9.46 -18.87 2.78
C ARG A 241 -10.81 -19.51 3.10
N VAL A 242 -11.83 -18.69 3.25
CA VAL A 242 -13.20 -19.17 3.40
C VAL A 242 -13.81 -19.28 2.00
N PRO A 243 -14.37 -20.43 1.61
CA PRO A 243 -15.16 -20.50 0.38
C PRO A 243 -16.27 -19.45 0.46
N LEU A 244 -16.41 -18.63 -0.59
CA LEU A 244 -17.50 -17.65 -0.66
C LEU A 244 -18.85 -18.36 -0.47
N ASP A 245 -19.74 -17.77 0.34
CA ASP A 245 -20.94 -18.36 0.94
C ASP A 245 -22.07 -18.80 -0.04
N PHE A 246 -21.72 -19.12 -1.28
CA PHE A 246 -22.60 -19.66 -2.31
C PHE A 246 -21.98 -20.83 -3.08
N SER A 247 -20.76 -21.26 -2.71
CA SER A 247 -20.10 -22.44 -3.26
C SER A 247 -20.18 -23.67 -2.36
N GLN A 248 -20.76 -23.56 -1.17
CA GLN A 248 -21.10 -24.68 -0.27
C GLN A 248 -22.39 -24.37 0.50
N SER A 249 -23.30 -25.34 0.57
CA SER A 249 -24.52 -25.37 1.41
C SER A 249 -24.27 -26.38 2.54
N ALA A 250 -25.06 -26.33 3.62
CA ALA A 250 -25.08 -27.39 4.65
C ALA A 250 -25.32 -28.81 4.06
N SER A 251 -25.85 -28.87 2.83
CA SER A 251 -26.11 -30.09 2.06
C SER A 251 -25.04 -30.45 1.01
N GLY A 252 -23.92 -29.73 0.88
CA GLY A 252 -22.81 -30.06 -0.03
C GLY A 252 -22.31 -28.90 -0.90
N ASN A 253 -21.72 -29.19 -2.07
CA ASN A 253 -21.20 -28.16 -2.98
C ASN A 253 -22.33 -27.23 -3.47
N GLY A 254 -22.10 -25.93 -3.36
CA GLY A 254 -23.03 -24.86 -3.70
C GLY A 254 -23.34 -24.79 -5.18
N LEU A 255 -24.63 -24.74 -5.49
CA LEU A 255 -25.18 -24.87 -6.84
C LEU A 255 -25.04 -23.60 -7.69
N ARG A 256 -24.55 -22.48 -7.14
CA ARG A 256 -24.47 -21.19 -7.86
C ARG A 256 -23.64 -21.29 -9.14
N TRP A 257 -22.55 -22.05 -9.11
CA TRP A 257 -21.70 -22.28 -10.28
C TRP A 257 -22.28 -23.30 -11.23
N LYS A 258 -23.18 -24.17 -10.76
CA LYS A 258 -23.91 -25.15 -11.59
C LYS A 258 -25.13 -24.52 -12.29
N LEU A 259 -25.72 -23.46 -11.73
CA LEU A 259 -26.92 -22.80 -12.25
C LEU A 259 -26.78 -22.36 -13.73
N PRO A 260 -25.68 -21.71 -14.17
CA PRO A 260 -25.50 -21.40 -15.59
C PRO A 260 -25.46 -22.65 -16.47
N TYR A 261 -24.89 -23.76 -16.00
CA TYR A 261 -24.87 -25.02 -16.75
C TYR A 261 -26.28 -25.60 -16.90
N PHE A 262 -27.12 -25.56 -15.86
CA PHE A 262 -28.52 -25.99 -15.96
C PHE A 262 -29.34 -25.10 -16.90
N ILE A 263 -29.11 -23.79 -16.89
CA ILE A 263 -29.78 -22.85 -17.82
C ILE A 263 -29.34 -23.12 -19.26
N LEU A 264 -28.05 -23.31 -19.50
CA LEU A 264 -27.51 -23.62 -20.83
C LEU A 264 -28.00 -24.99 -21.32
N ASP A 265 -28.01 -26.01 -20.46
CA ASP A 265 -28.51 -27.34 -20.81
C ASP A 265 -29.99 -27.29 -21.19
N ALA A 266 -30.83 -26.49 -20.51
CA ALA A 266 -32.22 -26.30 -20.91
C ALA A 266 -32.35 -25.71 -22.32
N ILE A 267 -31.49 -24.74 -22.68
CA ILE A 267 -31.46 -24.16 -24.03
C ILE A 267 -31.02 -25.20 -25.06
N PHE A 268 -29.94 -25.94 -24.78
CA PHE A 268 -29.42 -26.96 -25.69
C PHE A 268 -30.35 -28.16 -25.82
N ALA A 269 -31.06 -28.54 -24.76
CA ALA A 269 -32.06 -29.60 -24.80
C ALA A 269 -33.24 -29.24 -25.73
N VAL A 270 -33.66 -27.98 -25.74
CA VAL A 270 -34.68 -27.50 -26.69
C VAL A 270 -34.13 -27.45 -28.12
N ALA A 271 -32.86 -27.06 -28.30
CA ALA A 271 -32.25 -26.91 -29.63
C ALA A 271 -31.82 -28.24 -30.28
N HIS A 272 -31.38 -29.22 -29.50
CA HIS A 272 -30.77 -30.47 -29.96
C HIS A 272 -31.52 -31.74 -29.52
N GLY A 273 -32.58 -31.61 -28.71
CA GLY A 273 -33.43 -32.72 -28.29
C GLY A 273 -32.82 -33.66 -27.23
N SER A 274 -31.64 -33.33 -26.67
CA SER A 274 -30.97 -34.12 -25.64
C SER A 274 -30.45 -33.24 -24.49
N SER A 275 -30.67 -33.68 -23.25
CA SER A 275 -30.13 -33.05 -22.03
C SER A 275 -28.90 -33.83 -21.57
N THR A 276 -27.86 -33.11 -21.17
CA THR A 276 -26.57 -33.67 -20.70
C THR A 276 -26.50 -33.84 -19.18
N VAL A 277 -27.53 -33.39 -18.46
CA VAL A 277 -27.50 -33.27 -16.99
C VAL A 277 -27.72 -34.61 -16.25
N SER A 278 -28.26 -35.64 -16.90
CA SER A 278 -28.50 -36.93 -16.22
C SER A 278 -27.22 -37.73 -15.92
N GLU A 279 -26.09 -37.40 -16.56
CA GLU A 279 -24.81 -38.14 -16.42
C GLU A 279 -23.85 -37.54 -15.38
N ALA A 280 -24.17 -36.38 -14.78
CA ALA A 280 -23.27 -35.62 -13.90
C ALA A 280 -23.73 -35.49 -12.44
N ALA A 281 -24.58 -36.42 -11.97
CA ALA A 281 -25.03 -36.50 -10.57
C ALA A 281 -24.05 -37.32 -9.71
#